data_AF-N1S2D6-F1
#
_entry.id   AF-N1S2D6-F1
#
_cell.length_a   1.000
_cell.length_b   1.000
_cell.length_c   1.000
_cell.angle_alpha   90.00
_cell.angle_beta   90.00
_cell.angle_gamma   90.00
#
_symmetry.space_group_name_H-M   'P 1'
#
loop_
_entity.id
_entity.type
_entity.pdbx_description
1 polymer ?
#
loop_
_entity_poly.entity_id
_entity_poly.type
_entity_poly.pdbx_seq_one_letter_code
_entity_poly.pdbx_strand_id
1 'polypeptide(L)'
;MPPHSSHLLQPLDVGCFGPLKKAYGREIEQLIRRSITHISKTEFFPAFYAAFQLTMTEANIKGGFRGAGLVPFDPEVVISKLDVQLRTPTPVEEEAQQAQSWTSRTPRTALEAGSQSEYLQRRIRRHHSSSPESILEALQSLTKAVKRNMHETALLRAENRELRQANEILSRRRRAKRTRLQNRGSMTIQEGQDLIDQMDVDMQVVAELSRSGGQGSSVRPRVRRCGNCGKTGHNARTCQEGIEASGDEYSN
;
A
#
# COMPACT_ATOMS: atom_id res chain seq x y z
N MET A 1 34.18 -24.16 13.55
CA MET A 1 34.32 -22.68 13.65
C MET A 1 34.31 -22.32 15.13
N PRO A 2 35.19 -21.42 15.63
CA PRO A 2 35.26 -21.07 17.04
C PRO A 2 33.91 -20.53 17.58
N PRO A 3 33.60 -20.70 18.88
CA PRO A 3 32.44 -20.06 19.50
C PRO A 3 32.44 -18.54 19.29
N HIS A 4 31.25 -17.94 19.19
CA HIS A 4 31.03 -16.48 19.06
C HIS A 4 31.69 -15.80 17.84
N SER A 5 32.16 -16.55 16.84
CA SER A 5 32.84 -16.00 15.66
C SER A 5 31.98 -15.93 14.39
N SER A 6 30.68 -16.24 14.46
CA SER A 6 29.83 -16.30 13.26
C SER A 6 29.76 -14.97 12.52
N HIS A 7 29.62 -13.87 13.26
CA HIS A 7 29.60 -12.51 12.75
C HIS A 7 30.90 -12.06 12.02
N LEU A 8 31.97 -12.83 12.13
CA LEU A 8 33.26 -12.58 11.48
C LEU A 8 33.52 -13.57 10.34
N LEU A 9 33.17 -14.84 10.54
CA LEU A 9 33.60 -15.94 9.68
C LEU A 9 32.49 -16.51 8.79
N GLN A 10 31.21 -16.19 9.04
CA GLN A 10 30.12 -16.67 8.20
C GLN A 10 29.78 -15.64 7.11
N PRO A 11 29.95 -15.97 5.82
CA PRO A 11 29.68 -15.04 4.72
C PRO A 11 28.27 -14.43 4.74
N LEU A 12 27.27 -15.19 5.18
CA LEU A 12 25.89 -14.70 5.29
C LEU A 12 25.74 -13.62 6.37
N ASP A 13 26.35 -13.82 7.54
CA ASP A 13 26.35 -12.83 8.62
C ASP A 13 27.12 -11.56 8.21
N VAL A 14 28.26 -11.73 7.53
CA VAL A 14 29.16 -10.63 7.14
C VAL A 14 28.59 -9.79 5.99
N GLY A 15 27.99 -10.43 4.97
CA GLY A 15 27.65 -9.75 3.71
C GLY A 15 26.16 -9.65 3.38
N CYS A 16 25.33 -10.60 3.83
CA CYS A 16 23.97 -10.76 3.30
C CYS A 16 22.88 -10.34 4.29
N PHE A 17 23.00 -10.73 5.56
CA PHE A 17 21.94 -10.49 6.54
C PHE A 17 21.81 -9.03 6.98
N GLY A 18 22.89 -8.26 7.00
CA GLY A 18 22.83 -6.82 7.24
C GLY A 18 21.96 -6.09 6.18
N PRO A 19 22.31 -6.20 4.89
CA PRO A 19 21.49 -5.66 3.80
C PRO A 19 20.05 -6.19 3.81
N LEU A 20 19.84 -7.50 4.03
CA LEU A 20 18.51 -8.10 4.09
C LEU A 20 17.66 -7.48 5.21
N LYS A 21 18.18 -7.35 6.43
CA LYS A 21 17.48 -6.70 7.55
C LYS A 21 17.08 -5.27 7.21
N LYS A 22 17.99 -4.51 6.57
CA LYS A 22 17.71 -3.12 6.15
C LYS A 22 16.64 -3.05 5.05
N ALA A 23 16.72 -3.93 4.05
CA ALA A 23 15.73 -3.99 2.98
C ALA A 23 14.34 -4.40 3.50
N TYR A 24 14.29 -5.46 4.31
CA TYR A 24 13.06 -5.91 4.94
C TYR A 24 12.47 -4.84 5.88
N GLY A 25 13.31 -4.16 6.66
CA GLY A 25 12.88 -3.02 7.48
C GLY A 25 12.18 -1.92 6.67
N ARG A 26 12.67 -1.62 5.45
CA ARG A 26 12.01 -0.67 4.54
C ARG A 26 10.65 -1.17 4.05
N GLU A 27 10.51 -2.46 3.73
CA GLU A 27 9.22 -3.05 3.35
C GLU A 27 8.21 -2.95 4.51
N ILE A 28 8.65 -3.23 5.73
CA ILE A 28 7.80 -3.13 6.93
C ILE A 28 7.40 -1.69 7.21
N GLU A 29 8.33 -0.73 7.06
CA GLU A 29 8.03 0.69 7.20
C GLU A 29 6.96 1.14 6.19
N GLN A 30 7.05 0.69 4.93
CA GLN A 30 6.02 0.97 3.93
C GLN A 30 4.65 0.39 4.31
N LEU A 31 4.61 -0.82 4.87
CA LEU A 31 3.35 -1.43 5.33
C LEU A 31 2.75 -0.66 6.51
N ILE A 32 3.58 -0.23 7.46
CA ILE A 32 3.14 0.59 8.60
C ILE A 32 2.58 1.94 8.13
N ARG A 33 3.25 2.60 7.16
CA ARG A 33 2.75 3.85 6.55
C ARG A 33 1.36 3.68 5.93
N ARG A 34 1.05 2.47 5.42
CA ARG A 34 -0.28 2.10 4.90
C ARG A 34 -1.26 1.62 5.99
N SER A 35 -1.01 1.95 7.25
CA SER A 35 -1.82 1.55 8.42
C SER A 35 -1.94 0.04 8.63
N ILE A 36 -1.01 -0.77 8.08
CA ILE A 36 -0.90 -2.20 8.36
C ILE A 36 0.07 -2.39 9.52
N THR A 37 -0.47 -2.32 10.74
CA THR A 37 0.31 -2.42 11.98
C THR A 37 0.57 -3.86 12.43
N HIS A 38 -0.21 -4.82 11.93
CA HIS A 38 -0.05 -6.24 12.21
C HIS A 38 0.32 -7.01 10.93
N ILE A 39 1.55 -7.53 10.91
CA ILE A 39 2.12 -8.31 9.81
C ILE A 39 1.75 -9.78 10.01
N SER A 40 0.94 -10.33 9.09
CA SER A 40 0.64 -11.76 9.07
C SER A 40 1.41 -12.44 7.93
N LYS A 41 1.21 -13.75 7.74
CA LYS A 41 1.87 -14.49 6.66
C LYS A 41 1.59 -13.89 5.27
N THR A 42 0.42 -13.30 5.06
CA THR A 42 0.05 -12.69 3.77
C THR A 42 0.87 -11.46 3.42
N GLU A 43 1.44 -10.76 4.41
CA GLU A 43 2.31 -9.61 4.18
C GLU A 43 3.78 -9.97 4.36
N PHE A 44 4.08 -10.89 5.29
CA PHE A 44 5.44 -11.33 5.57
C PHE A 44 6.11 -11.92 4.33
N PHE A 45 5.49 -12.89 3.67
CA PHE A 45 6.14 -13.59 2.56
C PHE A 45 6.44 -12.67 1.37
N PRO A 46 5.51 -11.82 0.89
CA PRO A 46 5.82 -10.86 -0.17
C PRO A 46 6.92 -9.86 0.22
N ALA A 47 6.85 -9.28 1.43
CA ALA A 47 7.83 -8.32 1.90
C ALA A 47 9.23 -8.94 2.07
N PHE A 48 9.30 -10.13 2.67
CA PHE A 48 10.55 -10.86 2.82
C PHE A 48 11.13 -11.27 1.46
N TYR A 49 10.29 -11.78 0.54
CA TYR A 49 10.74 -12.21 -0.78
C TYR A 49 11.27 -11.03 -1.60
N ALA A 50 10.59 -9.88 -1.57
CA ALA A 50 11.07 -8.66 -2.22
C ALA A 50 12.44 -8.23 -1.66
N ALA A 51 12.58 -8.20 -0.33
CA ALA A 51 13.86 -7.88 0.31
C ALA A 51 14.95 -8.92 -0.01
N PHE A 52 14.61 -10.20 -0.06
CA PHE A 52 15.53 -11.30 -0.40
C PHE A 52 16.07 -11.15 -1.83
N GLN A 53 15.18 -10.97 -2.81
CA GLN A 53 15.57 -10.76 -4.22
C GLN A 53 16.47 -9.53 -4.40
N LEU A 54 16.20 -8.47 -3.65
CA LEU A 54 17.00 -7.25 -3.71
C LEU A 54 18.40 -7.42 -3.10
N THR A 55 18.58 -8.32 -2.14
CA THR A 55 19.78 -8.35 -1.28
C THR A 55 20.63 -9.61 -1.44
N MET A 56 20.08 -10.73 -1.89
CA MET A 56 20.82 -11.96 -2.18
C MET A 56 21.42 -11.94 -3.58
N THR A 57 22.17 -10.87 -3.85
CA THR A 57 22.86 -10.67 -5.13
C THR A 57 24.23 -11.33 -5.12
N GLU A 58 24.74 -11.67 -6.30
CA GLU A 58 26.09 -12.22 -6.45
C GLU A 58 27.17 -11.31 -5.82
N ALA A 59 27.00 -9.98 -5.96
CA ALA A 59 27.91 -9.00 -5.37
C ALA A 59 27.94 -9.08 -3.84
N ASN A 60 26.78 -9.17 -3.18
CA ASN A 60 26.70 -9.28 -1.73
C ASN A 60 27.22 -10.63 -1.22
N ILE A 61 26.96 -11.71 -1.95
CA ILE A 61 27.47 -13.05 -1.61
C ILE A 61 29.00 -13.05 -1.71
N LYS A 62 29.57 -12.63 -2.84
CA LYS A 62 31.03 -12.51 -3.02
C LYS A 62 31.65 -11.56 -1.99
N GLY A 63 30.96 -10.45 -1.69
CA GLY A 63 31.35 -9.52 -0.63
C GLY A 63 31.41 -10.18 0.75
N GLY A 64 30.44 -11.03 1.07
CA GLY A 64 30.42 -11.82 2.31
C GLY A 64 31.61 -12.77 2.42
N PHE A 65 31.91 -13.53 1.36
CA PHE A 65 33.08 -14.42 1.34
C PHE A 65 34.41 -13.68 1.46
N ARG A 66 34.53 -12.53 0.79
CA ARG A 66 35.70 -11.66 0.90
C ARG A 66 35.83 -11.06 2.29
N GLY A 67 34.74 -10.55 2.85
CA GLY A 67 34.72 -9.93 4.18
C GLY A 67 34.95 -10.93 5.33
N ALA A 68 34.70 -12.21 5.09
CA ALA A 68 35.04 -13.32 5.98
C ALA A 68 36.47 -13.86 5.77
N GLY A 69 37.23 -13.28 4.83
CA GLY A 69 38.62 -13.69 4.54
C GLY A 69 38.73 -15.07 3.89
N LEU A 70 37.66 -15.57 3.25
CA LEU A 70 37.63 -16.93 2.69
C LEU A 70 37.96 -16.97 1.20
N VAL A 71 37.47 -15.98 0.42
CA VAL A 71 37.67 -15.92 -1.03
C VAL A 71 37.98 -14.49 -1.51
N PRO A 72 39.22 -14.20 -1.94
CA PRO A 72 40.41 -15.04 -1.73
C PRO A 72 40.70 -15.23 -0.23
N PHE A 73 41.44 -16.28 0.12
CA PHE A 73 41.79 -16.54 1.52
C PHE A 73 42.74 -15.47 2.05
N ASP A 74 42.28 -14.70 3.04
CA ASP A 74 43.02 -13.60 3.65
C ASP A 74 42.58 -13.42 5.13
N PRO A 75 43.33 -14.01 6.08
CA PRO A 75 43.02 -13.92 7.51
C PRO A 75 43.06 -12.50 8.08
N GLU A 76 43.84 -11.59 7.49
CA GLU A 76 44.04 -10.24 8.02
C GLU A 76 42.75 -9.40 7.97
N VAL A 77 41.85 -9.70 7.02
CA VAL A 77 40.51 -9.09 6.93
C VAL A 77 39.68 -9.34 8.20
N VAL A 78 39.91 -10.47 8.87
CA VAL A 78 39.22 -10.83 10.12
C VAL A 78 40.00 -10.36 11.34
N ILE A 79 41.33 -10.54 11.33
CA ILE A 79 42.21 -10.17 12.45
C ILE A 79 42.17 -8.66 12.72
N SER A 80 42.23 -7.84 11.67
CA SER A 80 42.17 -6.37 11.80
C SER A 80 40.86 -5.85 12.42
N LYS A 81 39.74 -6.58 12.29
CA LYS A 81 38.46 -6.20 12.91
C LYS A 81 38.42 -6.45 14.42
N LEU A 82 39.35 -7.25 14.95
CA LEU A 82 39.48 -7.49 16.38
C LEU A 82 40.19 -6.31 17.08
N ASP A 83 40.88 -5.46 16.32
CA ASP A 83 41.57 -4.27 16.81
C ASP A 83 40.66 -3.04 16.68
N VAL A 84 39.85 -2.78 17.72
CA VAL A 84 38.76 -1.79 17.65
C VAL A 84 39.29 -0.37 17.81
N GLN A 85 39.31 0.41 16.73
CA GLN A 85 39.47 1.86 16.75
C GLN A 85 38.14 2.56 16.42
N LEU A 86 37.69 3.47 17.28
CA LEU A 86 36.47 4.26 17.07
C LEU A 86 36.72 5.35 16.00
N ARG A 87 35.89 5.40 14.95
CA ARG A 87 35.88 6.50 13.96
C ARG A 87 34.48 7.09 13.78
N THR A 88 34.42 8.41 13.66
CA THR A 88 33.20 9.19 13.43
C THR A 88 32.98 9.42 11.92
N PRO A 89 31.75 9.26 11.38
CA PRO A 89 31.49 9.51 9.95
C PRO A 89 31.42 11.01 9.64
N THR A 90 31.92 11.41 8.46
CA THR A 90 31.86 12.78 7.91
C THR A 90 30.56 12.98 7.11
N PRO A 91 29.92 14.18 7.12
CA PRO A 91 28.67 14.42 6.38
C PRO A 91 28.90 14.65 4.88
N VAL A 92 27.89 14.34 4.08
CA VAL A 92 27.84 14.51 2.62
C VAL A 92 27.23 15.87 2.27
N GLU A 93 27.88 16.65 1.39
CA GLU A 93 27.37 17.91 0.83
C GLU A 93 26.43 17.65 -0.35
N GLU A 94 25.31 18.38 -0.41
CA GLU A 94 24.35 18.38 -1.52
C GLU A 94 24.62 19.56 -2.47
N GLU A 95 24.74 19.29 -3.76
CA GLU A 95 24.91 20.29 -4.82
C GLU A 95 23.56 20.83 -5.33
N ALA A 96 23.48 22.16 -5.51
CA ALA A 96 22.31 22.88 -5.97
C ALA A 96 22.20 22.92 -7.51
N GLN A 97 21.00 22.63 -8.03
CA GLN A 97 20.70 22.63 -9.47
C GLN A 97 20.24 24.01 -9.99
N GLN A 98 20.73 24.40 -11.17
CA GLN A 98 20.45 25.66 -11.88
C GLN A 98 19.09 25.68 -12.61
N ALA A 99 18.49 26.86 -12.72
CA ALA A 99 17.16 27.10 -13.31
C ALA A 99 17.18 27.33 -14.84
N GLN A 100 16.20 26.75 -15.55
CA GLN A 100 15.97 26.89 -17.00
C GLN A 100 15.05 28.06 -17.39
N SER A 101 15.10 28.42 -18.69
CA SER A 101 14.40 29.55 -19.34
C SER A 101 12.87 29.39 -19.46
N TRP A 102 12.14 30.49 -19.26
CA TRP A 102 10.69 30.58 -19.05
C TRP A 102 9.79 30.49 -20.32
N THR A 103 8.56 29.94 -20.15
CA THR A 103 7.38 30.10 -21.03
C THR A 103 6.08 30.22 -20.20
N SER A 104 5.04 30.90 -20.73
CA SER A 104 3.75 31.11 -20.06
C SER A 104 2.91 29.83 -20.00
N ARG A 105 3.03 29.06 -18.91
CA ARG A 105 2.21 27.85 -18.65
C ARG A 105 1.68 27.87 -17.22
N THR A 106 0.51 27.27 -16.97
CA THR A 106 0.01 27.06 -15.61
C THR A 106 1.01 26.23 -14.80
N PRO A 107 1.46 26.69 -13.61
CA PRO A 107 2.45 25.97 -12.83
C PRO A 107 1.86 24.65 -12.32
N ARG A 108 2.59 23.55 -12.54
CA ARG A 108 2.20 22.20 -12.10
C ARG A 108 2.81 21.83 -10.76
N THR A 109 3.86 22.54 -10.36
CA THR A 109 4.58 22.32 -9.10
C THR A 109 4.74 23.64 -8.32
N ALA A 110 4.93 23.53 -7.00
CA ALA A 110 5.15 24.70 -6.14
C ALA A 110 6.45 25.46 -6.48
N LEU A 111 7.45 24.74 -7.00
CA LEU A 111 8.70 25.31 -7.51
C LEU A 111 8.45 26.16 -8.77
N GLU A 112 7.67 25.64 -9.71
CA GLU A 112 7.24 26.40 -10.90
C GLU A 112 6.46 27.66 -10.49
N ALA A 113 5.50 27.55 -9.55
CA ALA A 113 4.73 28.69 -9.06
C ALA A 113 5.61 29.77 -8.42
N GLY A 114 6.67 29.36 -7.71
CA GLY A 114 7.67 30.27 -7.14
C GLY A 114 8.46 31.03 -8.21
N SER A 115 9.03 30.29 -9.16
CA SER A 115 9.83 30.87 -10.25
C SER A 115 9.03 31.85 -11.13
N GLN A 116 7.74 31.56 -11.36
CA GLN A 116 6.84 32.43 -12.12
C GLN A 116 6.48 33.71 -11.36
N SER A 117 6.29 33.63 -10.04
CA SER A 117 6.04 34.80 -9.20
C SER A 117 7.23 35.76 -9.21
N GLU A 118 8.45 35.26 -9.04
CA GLU A 118 9.67 36.06 -9.08
C GLU A 118 9.88 36.74 -10.45
N TYR A 119 9.49 36.06 -11.53
CA TYR A 119 9.49 36.65 -12.87
C TYR A 119 8.51 37.82 -12.99
N LEU A 120 7.26 37.64 -12.56
CA LEU A 120 6.23 38.69 -12.61
C LEU A 120 6.57 39.88 -11.72
N GLN A 121 7.10 39.64 -10.51
CA GLN A 121 7.57 40.70 -9.62
C GLN A 121 8.67 41.55 -10.28
N ARG A 122 9.65 40.91 -10.94
CA ARG A 122 10.71 41.62 -11.67
C ARG A 122 10.18 42.47 -12.83
N ARG A 123 9.15 41.99 -13.54
CA ARG A 123 8.47 42.75 -14.61
C ARG A 123 7.74 43.98 -14.07
N ILE A 124 6.99 43.81 -12.99
CA ILE A 124 6.19 44.89 -12.37
C ILE A 124 7.11 45.98 -11.80
N ARG A 125 8.21 45.61 -11.15
CA ARG A 125 9.22 46.57 -10.66
C ARG A 125 9.89 47.40 -11.76
N ARG A 126 9.94 46.90 -12.99
CA ARG A 126 10.49 47.62 -14.16
C ARG A 126 9.49 48.53 -14.85
N HIS A 127 8.20 48.48 -14.47
CA HIS A 127 7.16 49.30 -15.07
C HIS A 127 7.13 50.69 -14.39
N HIS A 128 7.29 51.76 -15.18
CA HIS A 128 7.59 53.12 -14.71
C HIS A 128 6.39 53.95 -14.21
N SER A 129 5.23 53.34 -13.94
CA SER A 129 4.00 54.07 -13.56
C SER A 129 3.51 53.70 -12.15
N SER A 130 3.46 54.69 -11.25
CA SER A 130 2.96 54.62 -9.86
C SER A 130 3.62 53.56 -8.97
N SER A 131 3.47 53.70 -7.64
CA SER A 131 4.03 52.74 -6.68
C SER A 131 3.40 51.35 -6.87
N PRO A 132 4.19 50.31 -7.21
CA PRO A 132 3.68 48.96 -7.49
C PRO A 132 3.42 48.12 -6.22
N GLU A 133 3.61 48.69 -5.03
CA GLU A 133 3.70 47.95 -3.76
C GLU A 133 2.45 47.08 -3.49
N SER A 134 1.25 47.65 -3.67
CA SER A 134 -0.02 46.93 -3.46
C SER A 134 -0.21 45.74 -4.42
N ILE A 135 0.26 45.86 -5.66
CA ILE A 135 0.18 44.77 -6.67
C ILE A 135 1.19 43.67 -6.33
N LEU A 136 2.38 44.05 -5.86
CA LEU A 136 3.40 43.09 -5.43
C LEU A 136 2.94 42.31 -4.19
N GLU A 137 2.33 42.97 -3.22
CA GLU A 137 1.75 42.32 -2.03
C GLU A 137 0.63 41.35 -2.39
N ALA A 138 -0.28 41.74 -3.30
CA ALA A 138 -1.36 40.87 -3.78
C ALA A 138 -0.80 39.63 -4.51
N LEU A 139 0.19 39.81 -5.37
CA LEU A 139 0.85 38.70 -6.08
C LEU A 139 1.61 37.76 -5.15
N GLN A 140 2.32 38.31 -4.14
CA GLN A 140 3.00 37.49 -3.13
C GLN A 140 1.99 36.66 -2.33
N SER A 141 0.88 37.26 -1.94
CA SER A 141 -0.20 36.58 -1.19
C SER A 141 -0.83 35.45 -2.02
N LEU A 142 -1.16 35.71 -3.29
CA LEU A 142 -1.64 34.69 -4.22
C LEU A 142 -0.61 33.58 -4.45
N THR A 143 0.66 33.93 -4.58
CA THR A 143 1.75 32.94 -4.75
C THR A 143 1.85 32.02 -3.54
N LYS A 144 1.79 32.58 -2.32
CA LYS A 144 1.81 31.81 -1.08
C LYS A 144 0.61 30.86 -1.00
N ALA A 145 -0.58 31.34 -1.34
CA ALA A 145 -1.80 30.53 -1.36
C ALA A 145 -1.71 29.38 -2.37
N VAL A 146 -1.25 29.65 -3.60
CA VAL A 146 -1.07 28.63 -4.63
C VAL A 146 -0.04 27.59 -4.20
N LYS A 147 1.13 27.99 -3.70
CA LYS A 147 2.14 27.05 -3.19
C LYS A 147 1.56 26.15 -2.09
N ARG A 148 0.86 26.72 -1.12
CA ARG A 148 0.21 25.98 -0.02
C ARG A 148 -0.77 24.93 -0.56
N ASN A 149 -1.70 25.34 -1.43
CA ASN A 149 -2.70 24.45 -2.01
C ASN A 149 -2.08 23.34 -2.85
N MET A 150 -0.98 23.62 -3.57
CA MET A 150 -0.27 22.62 -4.37
C MET A 150 0.41 21.57 -3.49
N HIS A 151 1.06 21.99 -2.40
CA HIS A 151 1.63 21.07 -1.42
C HIS A 151 0.55 20.22 -0.77
N GLU A 152 -0.55 20.84 -0.32
CA GLU A 152 -1.68 20.12 0.27
C GLU A 152 -2.29 19.11 -0.72
N THR A 153 -2.49 19.51 -1.97
CA THR A 153 -2.98 18.61 -3.03
C THR A 153 -2.01 17.45 -3.28
N ALA A 154 -0.70 17.68 -3.24
CA ALA A 154 0.30 16.63 -3.40
C ALA A 154 0.24 15.61 -2.23
N LEU A 155 0.14 16.11 -1.00
CA LEU A 155 -0.01 15.28 0.20
C LEU A 155 -1.32 14.49 0.16
N LEU A 156 -2.46 15.15 -0.09
CA LEU A 156 -3.76 14.49 -0.20
C LEU A 156 -3.79 13.42 -1.29
N ARG A 157 -3.12 13.65 -2.43
CA ARG A 157 -3.00 12.65 -3.49
C ARG A 157 -2.14 11.47 -3.09
N ALA A 158 -1.05 11.69 -2.36
CA ALA A 158 -0.20 10.61 -1.84
C ALA A 158 -1.00 9.77 -0.83
N GLU A 159 -1.65 10.41 0.14
CA GLU A 159 -2.46 9.76 1.15
C GLU A 159 -3.64 8.98 0.52
N ASN A 160 -4.33 9.56 -0.47
CA ASN A 160 -5.41 8.84 -1.17
C ASN A 160 -4.91 7.55 -1.85
N ARG A 161 -3.70 7.59 -2.44
CA ARG A 161 -3.12 6.40 -3.07
C ARG A 161 -2.79 5.34 -2.02
N GLU A 162 -2.21 5.74 -0.89
CA GLU A 162 -1.89 4.84 0.21
C GLU A 162 -3.15 4.22 0.83
N LEU A 163 -4.17 5.03 1.11
CA LEU A 163 -5.46 4.57 1.63
C LEU A 163 -6.16 3.57 0.69
N ARG A 164 -6.09 3.80 -0.63
CA ARG A 164 -6.65 2.86 -1.62
C ARG A 164 -5.92 1.52 -1.59
N GLN A 165 -4.59 1.54 -1.55
CA GLN A 165 -3.79 0.30 -1.46
C GLN A 165 -4.05 -0.45 -0.15
N ALA A 166 -4.11 0.27 0.97
CA ALA A 166 -4.43 -0.32 2.28
C ALA A 166 -5.83 -0.97 2.27
N ASN A 167 -6.83 -0.27 1.73
CA ASN A 167 -8.18 -0.80 1.59
C ASN A 167 -8.24 -2.04 0.71
N GLU A 168 -7.44 -2.11 -0.35
CA GLU A 168 -7.36 -3.30 -1.20
C GLU A 168 -6.83 -4.51 -0.40
N ILE A 169 -5.74 -4.33 0.35
CA ILE A 169 -5.16 -5.40 1.19
C ILE A 169 -6.15 -5.84 2.28
N LEU A 170 -6.77 -4.90 2.98
CA LEU A 170 -7.79 -5.21 3.99
C LEU A 170 -9.02 -5.88 3.38
N SER A 171 -9.44 -5.47 2.19
CA SER A 171 -10.54 -6.11 1.47
C SER A 171 -10.20 -7.55 1.09
N ARG A 172 -8.98 -7.82 0.61
CA ARG A 172 -8.49 -9.19 0.36
C ARG A 172 -8.52 -10.03 1.64
N ARG A 173 -8.04 -9.49 2.77
CA ARG A 173 -8.11 -10.16 4.10
C ARG A 173 -9.55 -10.46 4.53
N ARG A 174 -10.50 -9.53 4.32
CA ARG A 174 -11.92 -9.75 4.65
C ARG A 174 -12.59 -10.77 3.73
N ARG A 175 -12.22 -10.79 2.44
CA ARG A 175 -12.75 -11.74 1.44
C ARG A 175 -12.18 -13.13 1.61
N ALA A 176 -10.97 -13.27 2.13
CA ALA A 176 -10.39 -14.55 2.53
C ALA A 176 -11.18 -15.10 3.73
N LYS A 177 -12.29 -15.80 3.46
CA LYS A 177 -12.96 -16.64 4.45
C LYS A 177 -11.90 -17.58 5.02
N ARG A 178 -11.73 -17.57 6.35
CA ARG A 178 -11.03 -18.64 7.06
C ARG A 178 -11.90 -19.89 6.99
N THR A 179 -11.98 -20.52 5.82
CA THR A 179 -12.50 -21.88 5.70
C THR A 179 -11.50 -22.74 6.45
N ARG A 180 -11.87 -23.15 7.67
CA ARG A 180 -11.14 -24.21 8.35
C ARG A 180 -11.26 -25.44 7.46
N LEU A 181 -10.16 -25.83 6.82
CA LEU A 181 -10.06 -27.13 6.16
C LEU A 181 -10.28 -28.17 7.27
N GLN A 182 -11.45 -28.79 7.30
CA GLN A 182 -11.79 -29.78 8.33
C GLN A 182 -11.04 -31.11 8.17
N ASN A 183 -10.22 -31.26 7.13
CA ASN A 183 -9.47 -32.49 6.92
C ASN A 183 -8.11 -32.43 7.61
N ARG A 184 -8.01 -33.18 8.70
CA ARG A 184 -6.81 -33.47 9.49
C ARG A 184 -5.81 -34.39 8.76
N GLY A 185 -5.75 -34.31 7.43
CA GLY A 185 -4.85 -35.09 6.57
C GLY A 185 -3.73 -34.23 5.99
N SER A 186 -2.61 -34.84 5.58
CA SER A 186 -1.54 -34.14 4.86
C SER A 186 -2.05 -33.74 3.48
N MET A 187 -2.31 -32.45 3.27
CA MET A 187 -2.66 -31.92 1.95
C MET A 187 -1.43 -31.96 1.06
N THR A 188 -1.58 -32.49 -0.15
CA THR A 188 -0.52 -32.50 -1.16
C THR A 188 -0.37 -31.12 -1.80
N ILE A 189 0.82 -30.84 -2.35
CA ILE A 189 1.10 -29.54 -3.02
C ILE A 189 0.12 -29.31 -4.18
N GLN A 190 -0.23 -30.37 -4.91
CA GLN A 190 -1.14 -30.29 -6.05
C GLN A 190 -2.56 -29.90 -5.63
N GLU A 191 -3.11 -30.54 -4.59
CA GLU A 191 -4.42 -30.18 -4.04
C GLU A 191 -4.45 -28.72 -3.53
N GLY A 192 -3.34 -28.25 -2.97
CA GLY A 192 -3.19 -26.85 -2.59
C GLY A 192 -3.21 -25.89 -3.79
N GLN A 193 -2.57 -26.26 -4.89
CA GLN A 193 -2.53 -25.47 -6.12
C GLN A 193 -3.91 -25.42 -6.79
N ASP A 194 -4.59 -26.57 -6.91
CA ASP A 194 -5.92 -26.66 -7.51
C ASP A 194 -6.95 -25.80 -6.76
N LEU A 195 -6.84 -25.73 -5.42
CA LEU A 195 -7.68 -24.85 -4.60
C LEU A 195 -7.40 -23.36 -4.83
N ILE A 196 -6.13 -22.98 -5.05
CA ILE A 196 -5.75 -21.60 -5.37
C ILE A 196 -6.32 -21.22 -6.74
N ASP A 197 -6.14 -22.09 -7.74
CA ASP A 197 -6.61 -21.86 -9.10
C ASP A 197 -8.15 -21.74 -9.12
N GLN A 198 -8.86 -22.56 -8.35
CA GLN A 198 -10.32 -22.45 -8.19
C GLN A 198 -10.74 -21.12 -7.53
N MET A 199 -10.00 -20.67 -6.51
CA MET A 199 -10.28 -19.39 -5.85
C MET A 199 -10.05 -18.18 -6.79
N ASP A 200 -9.03 -18.25 -7.64
CA ASP A 200 -8.75 -17.21 -8.63
C ASP A 200 -9.82 -17.16 -9.72
N VAL A 201 -10.29 -18.33 -10.20
CA VAL A 201 -11.43 -18.42 -11.12
C VAL A 201 -12.69 -17.81 -10.50
N ASP A 202 -13.03 -18.18 -9.25
CA ASP A 202 -14.20 -17.65 -8.55
C ASP A 202 -14.09 -16.13 -8.34
N MET A 203 -12.89 -15.62 -8.03
CA MET A 203 -12.64 -14.19 -7.89
C MET A 203 -12.79 -13.45 -9.21
N GLN A 204 -12.36 -14.05 -10.32
CA GLN A 204 -12.52 -13.51 -11.67
C GLN A 204 -14.00 -13.45 -12.06
N VAL A 205 -14.78 -14.50 -11.77
CA VAL A 205 -16.24 -14.52 -11.98
C VAL A 205 -16.94 -13.41 -11.18
N VAL A 206 -16.58 -13.20 -9.92
CA VAL A 206 -17.15 -12.11 -9.09
C VAL A 206 -16.78 -10.73 -9.64
N ALA A 207 -15.56 -10.56 -10.14
CA ALA A 207 -15.11 -9.30 -10.76
C ALA A 207 -15.85 -9.03 -12.08
N GLU A 208 -16.12 -10.05 -12.89
CA GLU A 208 -16.90 -9.92 -14.13
C GLU A 208 -18.37 -9.62 -13.86
N LEU A 209 -19.00 -10.27 -12.87
CA LEU A 209 -20.37 -9.97 -12.42
C LEU A 209 -20.50 -8.53 -11.88
N SER A 210 -19.45 -8.01 -11.26
CA SER A 210 -19.40 -6.62 -10.77
C SER A 210 -19.21 -5.62 -11.91
N ARG A 211 -18.55 -6.01 -13.01
CA ARG A 211 -18.38 -5.19 -14.22
C ARG A 211 -19.62 -5.22 -15.13
N SER A 212 -20.36 -6.31 -15.14
CA SER A 212 -21.61 -6.44 -15.92
C SER A 212 -22.81 -5.73 -15.27
N GLY A 213 -22.71 -5.28 -14.03
CA GLY A 213 -23.77 -4.55 -13.31
C GLY A 213 -24.17 -3.18 -13.90
N GLY A 214 -23.50 -2.73 -14.97
CA GLY A 214 -23.84 -1.51 -15.71
C GLY A 214 -24.91 -1.68 -16.80
N GLN A 215 -25.26 -2.90 -17.21
CA GLN A 215 -26.25 -3.13 -18.28
C GLN A 215 -27.08 -4.39 -18.02
N GLY A 216 -28.38 -4.20 -17.82
CA GLY A 216 -29.37 -5.26 -18.02
C GLY A 216 -29.91 -5.92 -16.74
N SER A 217 -31.13 -5.51 -16.39
CA SER A 217 -32.07 -6.22 -15.52
C SER A 217 -32.08 -7.75 -15.75
N SER A 218 -31.84 -8.53 -14.69
CA SER A 218 -32.43 -9.86 -14.56
C SER A 218 -33.13 -9.94 -13.21
N VAL A 219 -34.36 -9.41 -13.21
CA VAL A 219 -35.36 -9.69 -12.18
C VAL A 219 -35.66 -11.19 -12.24
N ARG A 220 -35.07 -11.98 -11.34
CA ARG A 220 -35.73 -13.23 -10.93
C ARG A 220 -36.99 -12.83 -10.17
N PRO A 221 -38.20 -13.27 -10.57
CA PRO A 221 -39.41 -12.93 -9.83
C PRO A 221 -39.28 -13.57 -8.45
N ARG A 222 -39.11 -12.76 -7.40
CA ARG A 222 -39.35 -13.22 -6.03
C ARG A 222 -40.81 -13.65 -5.98
N VAL A 223 -41.06 -14.96 -5.89
CA VAL A 223 -42.41 -15.51 -5.75
C VAL A 223 -43.04 -14.84 -4.54
N ARG A 224 -44.11 -14.06 -4.76
CA ARG A 224 -44.80 -13.34 -3.69
C ARG A 224 -45.44 -14.36 -2.75
N ARG A 225 -45.14 -14.24 -1.46
CA ARG A 225 -45.70 -15.05 -0.38
C ARG A 225 -46.80 -14.26 0.31
N CYS A 226 -47.84 -14.97 0.77
CA CYS A 226 -48.90 -14.39 1.59
C CYS A 226 -48.30 -13.85 2.88
N GLY A 227 -48.61 -12.60 3.24
CA GLY A 227 -48.12 -11.97 4.48
C GLY A 227 -48.68 -12.60 5.76
N ASN A 228 -49.79 -13.35 5.66
CA ASN A 228 -50.45 -13.97 6.81
C ASN A 228 -49.94 -15.40 7.09
N CYS A 229 -49.81 -16.25 6.07
CA CYS A 229 -49.42 -17.66 6.23
C CYS A 229 -48.09 -18.06 5.53
N GLY A 230 -47.43 -17.14 4.83
CA GLY A 230 -46.14 -17.37 4.17
C GLY A 230 -46.15 -18.29 2.93
N LYS A 231 -47.32 -18.85 2.58
CA LYS A 231 -47.51 -19.70 1.38
C LYS A 231 -47.59 -18.87 0.10
N THR A 232 -47.21 -19.47 -1.02
CA THR A 232 -47.26 -18.86 -2.35
C THR A 232 -48.58 -19.20 -3.05
N GLY A 233 -49.07 -18.35 -3.94
CA GLY A 233 -50.30 -18.62 -4.73
C GLY A 233 -51.54 -17.83 -4.30
N HIS A 234 -51.49 -17.09 -3.20
CA HIS A 234 -52.54 -16.16 -2.77
C HIS A 234 -51.93 -14.98 -1.99
N ASN A 235 -52.74 -13.95 -1.72
CA ASN A 235 -52.31 -12.76 -0.96
C ASN A 235 -53.04 -12.68 0.40
N ALA A 236 -52.59 -11.79 1.29
CA ALA A 236 -53.12 -11.69 2.65
C ALA A 236 -54.64 -11.44 2.72
N ARG A 237 -55.24 -10.82 1.70
CA ARG A 237 -56.70 -10.54 1.63
C ARG A 237 -57.54 -11.75 1.21
N THR A 238 -56.90 -12.77 0.67
CA THR A 238 -57.52 -14.01 0.17
C THR A 238 -57.04 -15.24 0.95
N CYS A 239 -56.39 -15.01 2.09
CA CYS A 239 -55.90 -16.06 2.97
C CYS A 239 -57.07 -16.67 3.73
N GLN A 240 -57.35 -17.96 3.47
CA GLN A 240 -58.41 -18.71 4.17
C GLN A 240 -57.93 -19.34 5.48
N GLU A 241 -56.62 -19.29 5.79
CA GLU A 241 -56.10 -19.68 7.10
C GLU A 241 -56.37 -18.55 8.10
N GLY A 242 -57.29 -18.80 9.04
CA GLY A 242 -57.67 -17.88 10.12
C GLY A 242 -59.16 -17.58 10.27
N ILE A 243 -60.06 -18.25 9.54
CA ILE A 243 -61.51 -18.14 9.76
C ILE A 243 -61.98 -19.38 10.53
N GLU A 244 -61.73 -19.41 11.83
CA GLU A 244 -62.47 -20.27 12.76
C GLU A 244 -63.05 -19.43 13.90
N ALA A 245 -64.38 -19.32 13.86
CA ALA A 245 -65.33 -19.18 14.95
C ALA A 245 -65.15 -18.04 15.99
N SER A 246 -65.83 -16.92 15.74
CA SER A 246 -66.51 -16.19 16.82
C SER A 246 -68.02 -16.41 16.65
N GLY A 247 -68.52 -17.49 17.23
CA GLY A 247 -69.94 -17.80 17.37
C GLY A 247 -70.14 -18.55 18.68
N ASP A 248 -71.24 -18.20 19.36
CA ASP A 248 -71.86 -18.82 20.54
C ASP A 248 -71.73 -17.97 21.81
N GLU A 249 -72.74 -17.13 22.10
CA GLU A 249 -73.99 -17.47 22.81
C GLU A 249 -73.80 -17.57 24.33
N TYR A 250 -74.35 -16.60 25.06
CA TYR A 250 -74.80 -16.77 26.43
C TYR A 250 -76.21 -16.16 26.58
N SER A 251 -77.21 -17.05 26.63
CA SER A 251 -78.46 -16.81 27.33
C SER A 251 -78.49 -17.68 28.58
N ASN A 252 -78.50 -17.04 29.74
CA ASN A 252 -79.33 -17.33 30.92
C ASN A 252 -79.20 -16.17 31.90
#